data_AF-A0AAV0LTD4-F1
#
_entry.id   AF-A0AAV0LTD4-F1
#
_cell.length_a   1.000
_cell.length_b   1.000
_cell.length_c   1.000
_cell.angle_alpha   90.00
_cell.angle_beta   90.00
_cell.angle_gamma   90.00
#
_symmetry.space_group_name_H-M   'P 1'
#
loop_
_entity.id
_entity.type
_entity.pdbx_description
1 polymer ?
#
loop_
_entity_poly.entity_id
_entity_poly.type
_entity_poly.pdbx_seq_one_letter_code
_entity_poly.pdbx_strand_id
1 'polypeptide(L)'
;MGLKKRGQGLRSWIRVDSSGNSQIIEVDKFTMMRRCDLPARDLRLLDPLFVYPSTILGREKAIVVNLEQIRCIITADEVLLLNSLDNYVLQYVVELQRRLTTAAVAPDYLPFEFRALEVALEAACTFLDSQAAELEIEAYPLLDELTSKISTLNLERVRRLKSRLVALTRRVQKVKGIPDMSSEILNMNIC
;
A
#
# COMPACT_ATOMS: atom_id res chain seq x y z
N MET A 1 -9.41 -36.97 11.86
CA MET A 1 -9.88 -36.72 10.48
C MET A 1 -10.79 -35.50 10.47
N GLY A 2 -10.41 -34.44 9.75
CA GLY A 2 -11.18 -33.20 9.63
C GLY A 2 -10.40 -32.24 8.74
N LEU A 3 -10.75 -32.22 7.45
CA LEU A 3 -9.93 -31.66 6.38
C LEU A 3 -9.75 -30.13 6.50
N LYS A 4 -8.49 -29.71 6.48
CA LYS A 4 -8.04 -28.33 6.32
C LYS A 4 -8.56 -27.80 4.97
N LYS A 5 -9.63 -27.00 4.96
CA LYS A 5 -10.19 -26.42 3.72
C LYS A 5 -9.19 -25.43 3.11
N ARG A 6 -8.68 -25.80 1.93
CA ARG A 6 -7.81 -24.99 1.08
C ARG A 6 -8.55 -23.72 0.61
N GLY A 7 -8.07 -22.54 0.99
CA GLY A 7 -8.18 -21.29 0.22
C GLY A 7 -9.55 -20.60 0.04
N GLN A 8 -10.61 -21.01 0.73
CA GLN A 8 -11.99 -20.49 0.56
C GLN A 8 -12.54 -19.76 1.80
N GLY A 9 -11.67 -19.24 2.68
CA GLY A 9 -12.10 -18.55 3.90
C GLY A 9 -12.65 -17.14 3.63
N LEU A 10 -13.61 -16.72 4.46
CA LEU A 10 -13.97 -15.31 4.62
C LEU A 10 -12.70 -14.53 5.00
N ARG A 11 -12.49 -13.37 4.37
CA ARG A 11 -11.44 -12.44 4.78
C ARG A 11 -12.09 -11.20 5.38
N SER A 12 -11.48 -10.67 6.43
CA SER A 12 -11.85 -9.39 7.03
C SER A 12 -11.27 -8.25 6.21
N TRP A 13 -12.12 -7.28 5.89
CA TRP A 13 -11.79 -6.05 5.16
C TRP A 13 -12.29 -4.85 5.95
N ILE A 14 -11.52 -3.77 5.96
CA ILE A 14 -12.06 -2.45 6.34
C ILE A 14 -12.67 -1.83 5.09
N ARG A 15 -13.95 -1.49 5.17
CA ARG A 15 -14.66 -0.72 4.16
C ARG A 15 -14.76 0.72 4.64
N VAL A 16 -14.33 1.67 3.82
CA VAL A 16 -14.57 3.11 4.01
C VAL A 16 -15.41 3.61 2.82
N ASP A 17 -16.59 4.16 3.06
CA ASP A 17 -17.43 4.72 2.00
C ASP A 17 -17.10 6.19 1.69
N SER A 18 -17.67 6.71 0.62
CA SER A 18 -17.50 8.10 0.17
C SER A 18 -18.00 9.17 1.15
N SER A 19 -18.83 8.78 2.12
CA SER A 19 -19.25 9.65 3.23
C SER A 19 -18.28 9.61 4.42
N GLY A 20 -17.24 8.77 4.36
CA GLY A 20 -16.26 8.61 5.42
C GLY A 20 -16.66 7.60 6.50
N ASN A 21 -17.74 6.83 6.34
CA ASN A 21 -18.09 5.80 7.31
C ASN A 21 -17.17 4.58 7.13
N SER A 22 -16.57 4.13 8.24
CA SER A 22 -15.72 2.94 8.27
C SER A 22 -16.38 1.78 8.99
N GLN A 23 -16.33 0.58 8.40
CA GLN A 23 -16.82 -0.64 9.03
C GLN A 23 -15.98 -1.85 8.63
N ILE A 24 -15.92 -2.86 9.50
CA ILE A 24 -15.30 -4.15 9.18
C ILE A 24 -16.35 -5.04 8.51
N ILE A 25 -16.00 -5.62 7.37
CA ILE A 25 -16.84 -6.57 6.64
C ILE A 25 -16.08 -7.88 6.42
N GLU A 26 -16.79 -9.00 6.45
CA GLU A 26 -16.25 -10.30 6.08
C GLU A 26 -16.76 -10.71 4.70
N VAL A 27 -15.84 -10.85 3.75
CA VAL A 27 -16.18 -11.14 2.35
C VAL A 27 -15.24 -12.21 1.81
N ASP A 28 -15.82 -13.24 1.17
CA ASP A 28 -15.04 -14.26 0.49
C ASP A 28 -14.48 -13.74 -0.84
N LYS A 29 -13.47 -14.44 -1.35
CA LYS A 29 -12.77 -14.07 -2.59
C LYS A 29 -13.70 -13.90 -3.80
N PHE A 30 -14.65 -14.80 -4.01
CA PHE A 30 -15.50 -14.77 -5.21
C PHE A 30 -16.51 -13.63 -5.14
N THR A 31 -17.04 -13.38 -3.94
CA THR A 31 -17.91 -12.23 -3.71
C THR A 31 -17.16 -10.92 -3.92
N MET A 32 -15.91 -10.81 -3.45
CA MET A 32 -15.09 -9.63 -3.70
C MET A 32 -14.80 -9.42 -5.19
N MET A 33 -14.45 -10.49 -5.92
CA MET A 33 -14.23 -10.43 -7.37
C MET A 33 -15.45 -9.92 -8.14
N ARG A 34 -16.65 -10.41 -7.81
CA ARG A 34 -17.89 -9.95 -8.44
C ARG A 34 -18.23 -8.50 -8.07
N ARG A 35 -18.05 -8.13 -6.79
CA ARG A 35 -18.37 -6.79 -6.28
C ARG A 35 -17.55 -5.70 -6.97
N CYS A 36 -16.27 -5.94 -7.19
CA CYS A 36 -15.35 -4.95 -7.75
C CYS A 36 -15.04 -5.17 -9.25
N ASP A 37 -15.70 -6.14 -9.89
CA ASP A 37 -15.44 -6.53 -11.28
C ASP A 37 -13.95 -6.86 -11.57
N LEU A 38 -13.35 -7.63 -10.67
CA LEU A 38 -11.91 -7.94 -10.71
C LEU A 38 -11.64 -9.41 -11.07
N PRO A 39 -10.73 -9.68 -12.03
CA PRO A 39 -10.26 -11.03 -12.27
C PRO A 39 -9.44 -11.54 -11.07
N ALA A 40 -9.43 -12.86 -10.89
CA ALA A 40 -8.75 -13.50 -9.76
C ALA A 40 -7.24 -13.20 -9.67
N ARG A 41 -6.60 -12.81 -10.78
CA ARG A 41 -5.19 -12.43 -10.85
C ARG A 41 -4.90 -11.10 -10.15
N ASP A 42 -5.83 -10.16 -10.22
CA ASP A 42 -5.64 -8.82 -9.64
C ASP A 42 -5.80 -8.89 -8.12
N LEU A 43 -6.81 -9.62 -7.65
CA LEU A 43 -6.99 -9.82 -6.21
C LEU A 43 -5.81 -10.55 -5.56
N ARG A 44 -5.08 -11.39 -6.31
CA ARG A 44 -3.86 -12.05 -5.80
C ARG A 44 -2.76 -11.05 -5.47
N LEU A 45 -2.72 -9.88 -6.11
CA LEU A 45 -1.75 -8.83 -5.81
C LEU A 45 -1.89 -8.32 -4.38
N LEU A 46 -3.08 -8.44 -3.80
CA LEU A 46 -3.39 -8.01 -2.44
C LEU A 46 -3.20 -9.12 -1.39
N ASP A 47 -2.97 -10.37 -1.80
CA ASP A 47 -2.88 -11.49 -0.85
C ASP A 47 -1.57 -11.39 -0.04
N PRO A 48 -1.63 -11.19 1.29
CA PRO A 48 -0.45 -10.96 2.13
C PRO A 48 0.52 -12.15 2.18
N LEU A 49 0.08 -13.34 1.75
CA LEU A 49 0.95 -14.52 1.65
C LEU A 49 1.99 -14.42 0.52
N PHE A 50 1.82 -13.47 -0.41
CA PHE A 50 2.72 -13.27 -1.53
C PHE A 50 3.39 -11.90 -1.45
N VAL A 51 4.70 -11.87 -1.66
CA VAL A 51 5.48 -10.64 -1.75
C VAL A 51 5.44 -10.14 -3.19
N TYR A 52 4.39 -9.38 -3.53
CA TYR A 52 4.31 -8.68 -4.80
C TYR A 52 4.98 -7.29 -4.70
N PRO A 53 5.64 -6.82 -5.77
CA PRO A 53 6.16 -5.46 -5.82
C PRO A 53 5.01 -4.43 -5.74
N SER A 54 5.35 -3.21 -5.33
CA SER A 54 4.41 -2.10 -5.30
C SER A 54 3.82 -1.86 -6.70
N THR A 55 2.50 -1.79 -6.79
CA THR A 55 1.75 -1.67 -8.04
C THR A 55 0.45 -0.91 -7.83
N ILE A 56 0.06 -0.16 -8.86
CA ILE A 56 -1.26 0.44 -9.02
C ILE A 56 -1.78 -0.05 -10.35
N LEU A 57 -2.99 -0.58 -10.35
CA LEU A 57 -3.62 -1.15 -11.53
C LEU A 57 -5.01 -0.55 -11.69
N GLY A 58 -5.16 0.28 -12.72
CA GLY A 58 -6.47 0.76 -13.15
C GLY A 58 -7.27 -0.37 -13.80
N ARG A 59 -8.55 -0.43 -13.46
CA ARG A 59 -9.59 -1.24 -14.10
C ARG A 59 -10.79 -0.34 -14.38
N GLU A 60 -11.74 -0.87 -15.14
CA GLU A 60 -12.93 -0.12 -15.55
C GLU A 60 -13.73 0.45 -14.36
N LYS A 61 -13.81 -0.28 -13.24
CA LYS A 61 -14.62 0.11 -12.06
C LYS A 61 -13.84 0.15 -10.74
N ALA A 62 -12.53 -0.01 -10.80
CA ALA A 62 -11.71 -0.12 -9.61
C ALA A 62 -10.24 0.23 -9.87
N ILE A 63 -9.55 0.69 -8.84
CA ILE A 63 -8.11 0.80 -8.78
C ILE A 63 -7.62 -0.22 -7.75
N VAL A 64 -6.78 -1.16 -8.18
CA VAL A 64 -6.14 -2.13 -7.29
C VAL A 64 -4.79 -1.58 -6.87
N VAL A 65 -4.60 -1.40 -5.56
CA VAL A 65 -3.45 -0.72 -4.97
C VAL A 65 -2.74 -1.69 -4.03
N ASN A 66 -1.49 -2.02 -4.35
CA ASN A 66 -0.55 -2.69 -3.46
C ASN A 66 0.65 -1.76 -3.32
N LEU A 67 0.69 -0.92 -2.29
CA LEU A 67 1.76 0.03 -2.06
C LEU A 67 2.27 -0.16 -0.64
N GLU A 68 3.45 -0.77 -0.51
CA GLU A 68 4.10 -0.97 0.77
C GLU A 68 3.17 -1.67 1.80
N GLN A 69 2.72 -0.96 2.84
CA GLN A 69 1.79 -1.49 3.85
C GLN A 69 0.31 -1.40 3.45
N ILE A 70 -0.01 -0.59 2.43
CA ILE A 70 -1.38 -0.34 2.00
C ILE A 70 -1.75 -1.31 0.87
N ARG A 71 -2.73 -2.19 1.15
CA ARG A 71 -3.33 -3.11 0.17
C ARG A 71 -4.82 -2.86 0.13
N CYS A 72 -5.30 -2.28 -0.96
CA CYS A 72 -6.70 -1.94 -1.09
C CYS A 72 -7.24 -2.05 -2.52
N ILE A 73 -8.55 -2.10 -2.60
CA ILE A 73 -9.33 -1.87 -3.81
C ILE A 73 -10.07 -0.55 -3.61
N ILE A 74 -9.93 0.36 -4.54
CA ILE A 74 -10.61 1.66 -4.53
C ILE A 74 -11.64 1.63 -5.66
N THR A 75 -12.91 1.89 -5.35
CA THR A 75 -13.96 2.14 -6.35
C THR A 75 -14.39 3.59 -6.26
N ALA A 76 -15.36 4.00 -7.09
CA ALA A 76 -15.94 5.36 -7.02
C ALA A 76 -16.65 5.65 -5.68
N ASP A 77 -17.09 4.61 -4.96
CA ASP A 77 -17.95 4.76 -3.77
C ASP A 77 -17.33 4.25 -2.47
N GLU A 78 -16.29 3.42 -2.55
CA GLU A 78 -15.69 2.80 -1.38
C GLU A 78 -14.22 2.38 -1.56
N VAL A 79 -13.49 2.35 -0.44
CA VAL A 79 -12.18 1.72 -0.31
C VAL A 79 -12.32 0.45 0.52
N LEU A 80 -11.75 -0.64 0.03
CA LEU A 80 -11.71 -1.94 0.70
C LEU A 80 -10.26 -2.29 1.03
N LEU A 81 -9.88 -2.19 2.30
CA LEU A 81 -8.52 -2.42 2.79
C LEU A 81 -8.38 -3.78 3.47
N LEU A 82 -7.23 -4.43 3.25
CA LEU A 82 -6.82 -5.61 4.01
C LEU A 82 -6.01 -5.22 5.24
N ASN A 83 -5.81 -6.19 6.13
CA ASN A 83 -4.94 -6.10 7.30
C ASN A 83 -5.41 -5.06 8.34
N SER A 84 -6.64 -5.25 8.84
CA SER A 84 -7.32 -4.31 9.75
C SER A 84 -6.65 -4.07 11.11
N LEU A 85 -5.62 -4.86 11.45
CA LEU A 85 -4.88 -4.75 12.70
C LEU A 85 -3.56 -3.99 12.54
N ASP A 86 -3.20 -3.62 11.30
CA ASP A 86 -1.97 -2.90 11.02
C ASP A 86 -2.14 -1.41 11.29
N ASN A 87 -1.21 -0.84 12.05
CA ASN A 87 -1.27 0.58 12.41
C ASN A 87 -1.20 1.48 11.17
N TYR A 88 -0.43 1.14 10.13
CA TYR A 88 -0.37 1.94 8.90
C TYR A 88 -1.72 1.96 8.18
N VAL A 89 -2.44 0.83 8.18
CA VAL A 89 -3.78 0.73 7.59
C VAL A 89 -4.79 1.55 8.40
N LEU A 90 -4.70 1.51 9.73
CA LEU A 90 -5.56 2.32 10.59
C LEU A 90 -5.31 3.82 10.42
N GLN A 91 -4.05 4.25 10.34
CA GLN A 91 -3.70 5.65 10.07
C GLN A 91 -4.22 6.12 8.71
N TYR A 92 -4.11 5.27 7.68
CA TYR A 92 -4.71 5.55 6.38
C TYR A 92 -6.22 5.80 6.49
N VAL A 93 -6.94 4.96 7.22
CA VAL A 93 -8.40 5.08 7.40
C VAL A 93 -8.75 6.41 8.06
N VAL A 94 -8.08 6.75 9.16
CA VAL A 94 -8.33 8.01 9.88
C VAL A 94 -8.06 9.22 8.98
N GLU A 95 -6.96 9.21 8.24
CA GLU A 95 -6.60 10.33 7.37
C GLU A 95 -7.58 10.48 6.19
N LEU A 96 -8.02 9.37 5.59
CA LEU A 96 -9.04 9.40 4.55
C LEU A 96 -10.36 9.98 5.08
N GLN A 97 -10.82 9.53 6.25
CA GLN A 97 -12.04 10.05 6.89
C GLN A 97 -11.96 11.56 7.17
N ARG A 98 -10.80 12.02 7.66
CA ARG A 98 -10.54 13.43 7.91
C ARG A 98 -10.62 14.25 6.62
N ARG A 99 -10.03 13.77 5.52
CA ARG A 99 -10.07 14.47 4.22
C ARG A 99 -11.47 14.50 3.61
N LEU A 100 -12.22 13.41 3.71
CA LEU A 100 -13.59 13.35 3.20
C LEU A 100 -14.52 14.33 3.93
N THR A 101 -14.34 14.49 5.24
CA THR A 101 -15.11 15.44 6.06
C THR A 101 -14.72 16.91 5.76
N THR A 102 -13.43 17.16 5.52
CA THR A 102 -12.90 18.52 5.30
C THR A 102 -13.14 19.02 3.87
N ALA A 103 -13.18 18.13 2.89
CA ALA A 103 -13.31 18.45 1.46
C ALA A 103 -14.66 19.07 1.09
N ALA A 104 -15.67 19.08 1.96
CA ALA A 104 -16.92 19.80 1.72
C ALA A 104 -16.74 21.32 1.52
N VAL A 105 -15.56 21.87 1.82
CA VAL A 105 -15.29 23.32 1.87
C VAL A 105 -14.26 23.79 0.82
N ALA A 106 -13.62 22.90 0.05
CA ALA A 106 -12.51 23.26 -0.83
C ALA A 106 -12.91 23.33 -2.33
N PRO A 107 -12.42 24.31 -3.10
CA PRO A 107 -12.79 24.53 -4.52
C PRO A 107 -12.21 23.50 -5.52
N ASP A 108 -11.21 22.70 -5.11
CA ASP A 108 -10.56 21.69 -5.96
C ASP A 108 -11.09 20.27 -5.65
N TYR A 109 -12.33 19.98 -6.05
CA TYR A 109 -12.97 18.69 -5.80
C TYR A 109 -12.35 17.58 -6.66
N LEU A 110 -11.41 16.82 -6.10
CA LEU A 110 -11.02 15.53 -6.64
C LEU A 110 -12.14 14.48 -6.40
N PRO A 111 -12.42 13.59 -7.37
CA PRO A 111 -13.28 12.42 -7.14
C PRO A 111 -12.79 11.56 -5.96
N PHE A 112 -13.69 10.77 -5.38
CA PHE A 112 -13.43 10.00 -4.16
C PHE A 112 -12.23 9.06 -4.32
N GLU A 113 -12.19 8.35 -5.44
CA GLU A 113 -11.16 7.37 -5.78
C GLU A 113 -9.76 7.98 -5.86
N PHE A 114 -9.65 9.23 -6.34
CA PHE A 114 -8.38 9.94 -6.40
C PHE A 114 -7.95 10.47 -5.03
N ARG A 115 -8.89 10.89 -4.19
CA ARG A 115 -8.59 11.24 -2.79
C ARG A 115 -8.10 10.02 -2.01
N ALA A 116 -8.77 8.88 -2.16
CA ALA A 116 -8.31 7.62 -1.59
C ALA A 116 -6.91 7.23 -2.08
N LEU A 117 -6.66 7.36 -3.39
CA LEU A 117 -5.36 7.06 -3.98
C LEU A 117 -4.26 7.98 -3.48
N GLU A 118 -4.54 9.27 -3.33
CA GLU A 118 -3.62 10.27 -2.80
C GLU A 118 -3.17 9.90 -1.38
N VAL A 119 -4.12 9.57 -0.49
CA VAL A 119 -3.81 9.14 0.88
C VAL A 119 -2.97 7.85 0.88
N ALA A 120 -3.19 6.95 -0.09
CA ALA A 120 -2.44 5.69 -0.19
C ALA A 120 -0.99 5.93 -0.60
N LEU A 121 -0.79 6.86 -1.55
CA LEU A 121 0.53 7.30 -2.00
C LEU A 121 1.29 8.01 -0.88
N GLU A 122 0.61 8.90 -0.16
CA GLU A 122 1.19 9.61 0.98
C GLU A 122 1.62 8.67 2.10
N ALA A 123 0.78 7.68 2.43
CA ALA A 123 1.12 6.63 3.40
C ALA A 123 2.35 5.82 2.93
N ALA A 124 2.43 5.48 1.63
CA ALA A 124 3.57 4.77 1.08
C ALA A 124 4.87 5.59 1.11
N CYS A 125 4.81 6.89 0.78
CA CYS A 125 5.94 7.81 0.88
C CYS A 125 6.42 7.94 2.33
N THR A 126 5.50 8.20 3.26
CA THR A 126 5.79 8.30 4.69
C THR A 126 6.49 7.05 5.23
N PHE A 127 6.04 5.86 4.79
CA PHE A 127 6.68 4.60 5.16
C PHE A 127 8.08 4.42 4.54
N LEU A 128 8.28 4.82 3.29
CA LEU A 128 9.59 4.73 2.66
C LEU A 128 10.59 5.71 3.28
N ASP A 129 10.13 6.90 3.66
CA ASP A 129 10.94 7.90 4.35
C ASP A 129 11.35 7.43 5.75
N SER A 130 10.45 6.81 6.52
CA SER A 130 10.81 6.25 7.83
C SER A 130 11.86 5.13 7.71
N GLN A 131 11.70 4.24 6.72
CA GLN A 131 12.68 3.19 6.44
C GLN A 131 14.03 3.75 5.99
N ALA A 132 14.06 4.90 5.30
CA ALA A 132 15.29 5.57 4.91
C ALA A 132 16.00 6.19 6.13
N ALA A 133 15.24 6.87 7.01
CA ALA A 133 15.76 7.46 8.24
C ALA A 133 16.35 6.39 9.18
N GLU A 134 15.66 5.26 9.36
CA GLU A 134 16.18 4.13 10.15
C GLU A 134 17.50 3.59 9.60
N LEU A 135 17.60 3.45 8.27
CA LEU A 135 18.80 2.96 7.61
C LEU A 135 19.96 3.95 7.73
N GLU A 136 19.67 5.25 7.67
CA GLU A 136 20.66 6.32 7.87
C GLU A 136 21.23 6.29 9.30
N ILE A 137 20.37 6.14 10.31
CA ILE A 137 20.79 6.02 11.73
C ILE A 137 21.72 4.82 11.93
N GLU A 138 21.45 3.69 11.27
CA GLU A 138 22.28 2.49 11.36
C GLU A 138 23.59 2.60 10.56
N ALA A 139 23.60 3.36 9.47
CA ALA A 139 24.74 3.47 8.57
C ALA A 139 25.95 4.15 9.22
N TYR A 140 25.75 5.27 9.92
CA TYR A 140 26.87 6.06 10.44
C TYR A 140 27.74 5.29 11.45
N PRO A 141 27.20 4.59 12.48
CA PRO A 141 28.02 3.81 13.40
C PRO A 141 28.77 2.66 12.72
N LEU A 142 28.14 2.01 11.74
CA LEU A 142 28.75 0.89 11.02
C LEU A 142 29.90 1.34 10.11
N LEU A 143 29.80 2.51 9.50
CA LEU A 143 30.86 3.08 8.66
C LEU A 143 32.06 3.51 9.52
N ASP A 144 31.81 4.07 10.71
CA ASP A 144 32.87 4.43 11.67
C ASP A 144 33.59 3.19 12.22
N GLU A 145 32.83 2.15 12.59
CA GLU A 145 33.37 0.86 13.03
C GLU A 145 34.22 0.19 11.93
N LEU A 146 33.80 0.28 10.66
CA LEU A 146 34.58 -0.23 9.53
C LEU A 146 35.88 0.56 9.33
N THR A 147 35.83 1.88 9.48
CA THR A 147 36.98 2.78 9.31
C THR A 147 38.03 2.55 10.40
N SER A 148 37.60 2.22 11.61
CA SER A 148 38.52 1.87 12.72
C SER A 148 39.08 0.45 12.62
N LYS A 149 38.29 -0.52 12.13
CA LYS A 149 38.73 -1.93 12.03
C LYS A 149 38.10 -2.65 10.84
N ILE A 150 38.96 -3.04 9.90
CA ILE A 150 38.57 -3.96 8.83
C ILE A 150 38.52 -5.39 9.39
N SER A 151 37.32 -5.96 9.47
CA SER A 151 37.08 -7.34 9.88
C SER A 151 36.02 -7.99 9.00
N THR A 152 36.02 -9.32 8.90
CA THR A 152 34.99 -10.08 8.16
C THR A 152 33.58 -9.80 8.70
N LEU A 153 33.45 -9.60 10.01
CA LEU A 153 32.19 -9.21 10.67
C LEU A 153 31.70 -7.84 10.19
N ASN A 154 32.57 -6.83 10.16
CA ASN A 154 32.21 -5.47 9.77
C ASN A 154 31.87 -5.39 8.27
N LEU A 155 32.61 -6.11 7.44
CA LEU A 155 32.32 -6.23 6.01
C LEU A 155 30.96 -6.90 5.75
N GLU A 156 30.60 -7.93 6.52
CA GLU A 156 29.30 -8.59 6.41
C GLU A 156 28.15 -7.67 6.85
N ARG A 157 28.32 -6.93 7.95
CA ARG A 157 27.34 -5.91 8.40
C ARG A 157 27.11 -4.85 7.32
N VAL A 158 28.19 -4.31 6.74
CA VAL A 158 28.13 -3.30 5.68
C VAL A 158 27.50 -3.87 4.41
N ARG A 159 27.77 -5.12 4.05
CA ARG A 159 27.14 -5.80 2.90
C ARG A 159 25.62 -5.94 3.10
N ARG A 160 25.17 -6.28 4.30
CA ARG A 160 23.74 -6.36 4.63
C ARG A 160 23.07 -4.99 4.56
N LEU A 161 23.72 -3.96 5.10
CA LEU A 161 23.25 -2.58 5.01
C LEU A 161 23.14 -2.11 3.56
N LYS A 162 24.18 -2.33 2.74
CA LYS A 162 24.14 -2.06 1.29
C LYS A 162 22.99 -2.78 0.60
N SER A 163 22.74 -4.05 0.94
CA SER A 163 21.66 -4.84 0.33
C SER A 163 20.28 -4.24 0.65
N ARG A 164 20.08 -3.79 1.90
CA ARG A 164 18.87 -3.07 2.34
C ARG A 164 18.73 -1.73 1.64
N LEU A 165 19.81 -0.95 1.54
CA LEU A 165 19.83 0.33 0.82
C LEU A 165 19.42 0.17 -0.65
N VAL A 166 20.00 -0.82 -1.34
CA VAL A 166 19.67 -1.11 -2.74
C VAL A 166 18.21 -1.53 -2.89
N ALA A 167 17.69 -2.36 -1.97
CA ALA A 167 16.29 -2.75 -1.97
C ALA A 167 15.35 -1.56 -1.75
N LEU A 168 15.67 -0.69 -0.79
CA LEU A 168 14.89 0.52 -0.51
C LEU A 168 14.93 1.49 -1.70
N THR A 169 16.11 1.71 -2.29
CA THR A 169 16.27 2.55 -3.48
C THR A 169 15.38 2.06 -4.62
N ARG A 170 15.33 0.74 -4.88
CA ARG A 170 14.45 0.17 -5.91
C ARG A 170 12.97 0.43 -5.62
N ARG A 171 12.54 0.31 -4.37
CA ARG A 171 11.15 0.59 -3.95
C ARG A 171 10.79 2.07 -4.11
N VAL A 172 11.66 2.98 -3.69
CA VAL A 172 11.49 4.43 -3.91
C VAL A 172 11.39 4.77 -5.39
N GLN A 173 12.27 4.22 -6.22
CA GLN A 173 12.21 4.44 -7.67
C GLN A 173 10.91 3.93 -8.29
N LYS A 174 10.37 2.81 -7.77
CA LYS A 174 9.08 2.30 -8.22
C LYS A 174 7.95 3.30 -7.91
N VAL A 175 7.91 3.87 -6.70
CA VAL A 175 6.92 4.88 -6.32
C VAL A 175 7.09 6.18 -7.10
N LYS A 176 8.33 6.62 -7.33
CA LYS A 176 8.64 7.81 -8.15
C LYS A 176 8.23 7.67 -9.63
N GLY A 177 8.13 6.45 -10.15
CA GLY A 177 7.60 6.19 -11.49
C GLY A 177 6.07 6.10 -11.57
N ILE A 178 5.37 6.17 -10.44
CA ILE A 178 3.89 6.14 -10.40
C ILE A 178 3.26 7.47 -10.89
N PRO A 179 3.83 8.66 -10.65
CA PRO A 179 3.37 9.90 -11.29
C PRO A 179 3.31 9.83 -12.83
N ASP A 180 4.17 9.06 -13.49
CA ASP A 180 4.04 8.84 -14.93
C ASP A 180 2.79 7.99 -15.25
N MET A 181 2.42 7.07 -14.35
CA MET A 181 1.15 6.31 -14.41
C MET A 181 -0.07 7.12 -13.99
N SER A 182 0.06 8.21 -13.22
CA SER A 182 -1.10 9.03 -12.85
C SER A 182 -1.66 9.76 -14.08
N SER A 183 -0.82 10.08 -15.06
CA SER A 183 -1.29 10.54 -16.38
C SER A 183 -2.05 9.46 -17.16
N GLU A 184 -1.68 8.18 -17.03
CA GLU A 184 -2.45 7.05 -17.58
C GLU A 184 -3.75 6.80 -16.81
N ILE A 185 -3.76 6.92 -15.48
CA ILE A 185 -4.94 6.72 -14.62
C ILE A 185 -5.92 7.90 -14.74
N LEU A 186 -5.44 9.13 -14.92
CA LEU A 186 -6.26 10.31 -15.24
C LEU A 186 -6.88 10.21 -16.65
N ASN A 187 -6.25 9.47 -17.57
CA ASN A 187 -6.77 9.17 -18.91
C ASN A 187 -7.67 7.92 -18.94
N MET A 188 -7.67 7.10 -17.88
CA MET A 188 -8.65 6.05 -17.71
C MET A 188 -9.93 6.72 -17.21
N ASN A 189 -11.00 6.69 -18.02
CA ASN A 189 -12.34 7.05 -17.58
C ASN A 189 -12.77 6.09 -16.46
N ILE A 190 -12.37 6.40 -15.22
CA ILE A 190 -12.84 5.72 -14.00
C ILE A 190 -14.22 6.29 -13.58
N CYS A 191 -14.78 7.20 -14.39
CA CYS A 191 -16.16 7.67 -14.33
C CYS A 191 -16.97 7.15 -15.53
#